data_AF-A0A5E7AJ83-F1
#
_entry.id   AF-A0A5E7AJ83-F1
#
_cell.length_a   1.000
_cell.length_b   1.000
_cell.length_c   1.000
_cell.angle_alpha   90.00
_cell.angle_beta   90.00
_cell.angle_gamma   90.00
#
_symmetry.space_group_name_H-M   'P 1'
#
loop_
_entity.id
_entity.type
_entity.pdbx_description
1 polymer ?
#
loop_
_entity_poly.entity_id
_entity_poly.type
_entity_poly.pdbx_seq_one_letter_code
_entity_poly.pdbx_strand_id
1 'polypeptide(L)'
;MPSPVAGAVKNPTKAEALGWLFVSEGSKLGAAFLIKRAVGLGLSETFGARHLGEPAGGRAEGWKSFVKTLDGLAFTAQEEAEVEKAAVDAFNRFTVLLEQAYATTPELA
;
A
#
# COMPACT_ATOMS: atom_id res chain seq x y z
N MET A 1 14.01 15.35 2.42
CA MET A 1 12.91 14.41 2.76
C MET A 1 11.69 15.24 3.12
N PRO A 2 10.48 14.88 2.66
CA PRO A 2 9.26 15.57 3.08
C PRO A 2 9.08 15.47 4.60
N SER A 3 8.49 16.49 5.20
CA SER A 3 8.19 16.50 6.63
C SER A 3 7.18 15.41 7.00
N PRO A 4 7.24 14.85 8.22
CA PRO A 4 6.26 13.88 8.66
C PRO A 4 4.82 14.42 8.61
N VAL A 5 3.89 13.63 8.09
CA VAL A 5 2.46 13.94 8.08
C VAL A 5 1.83 13.32 9.33
N ALA A 6 1.16 14.12 10.16
CA ALA A 6 0.46 13.64 11.36
C ALA A 6 -0.61 12.58 11.02
N GLY A 7 -1.00 11.73 11.99
CA GLY A 7 -2.04 10.70 11.79
C GLY A 7 -1.53 9.33 11.32
N ALA A 8 -0.24 9.02 11.51
CA ALA A 8 0.26 7.67 11.34
C ALA A 8 -0.34 6.72 12.40
N VAL A 9 -0.64 5.49 12.01
CA VAL A 9 -1.06 4.42 12.93
C VAL A 9 0.03 4.17 13.97
N LYS A 10 -0.36 3.97 15.23
CA LYS A 10 0.56 3.75 16.36
C LYS A 10 0.11 2.53 17.15
N ASN A 11 1.02 1.61 17.40
CA ASN A 11 0.81 0.40 18.21
C ASN A 11 -0.49 -0.35 17.84
N PRO A 12 -0.72 -0.68 16.56
CA PRO A 12 -1.91 -1.40 16.15
C PRO A 12 -2.01 -2.77 16.86
N THR A 13 -3.23 -3.24 17.10
CA THR A 13 -3.44 -4.65 17.45
C THR A 13 -2.93 -5.54 16.31
N LYS A 14 -2.78 -6.85 16.58
CA LYS A 14 -2.42 -7.81 15.52
C LYS A 14 -3.44 -7.78 14.38
N ALA A 15 -4.73 -7.73 14.70
CA ALA A 15 -5.82 -7.67 13.74
C ALA A 15 -5.73 -6.39 12.89
N GLU A 16 -5.58 -5.23 13.54
CA GLU A 16 -5.43 -3.97 12.82
C GLU A 16 -4.20 -3.99 11.89
N ALA A 17 -3.05 -4.45 12.38
CA ALA A 17 -1.82 -4.53 11.58
C ALA A 17 -1.99 -5.39 10.32
N LEU A 18 -2.76 -6.49 10.41
CA LEU A 18 -3.05 -7.34 9.25
C LEU A 18 -3.92 -6.62 8.21
N GLY A 19 -4.87 -5.77 8.62
CA GLY A 19 -5.64 -4.92 7.70
C GLY A 19 -4.75 -3.92 6.95
N TRP A 20 -3.79 -3.28 7.64
CA TRP A 20 -2.80 -2.40 7.01
C TRP A 20 -1.90 -3.15 6.02
N LEU A 21 -1.45 -4.35 6.40
CA LEU A 21 -0.63 -5.20 5.51
C LEU A 21 -1.42 -5.64 4.28
N PHE A 22 -2.71 -5.99 4.44
CA PHE A 22 -3.57 -6.37 3.31
C PHE A 22 -3.62 -5.28 2.25
N VAL A 23 -3.86 -4.02 2.66
CA VAL A 23 -3.90 -2.89 1.72
C VAL A 23 -2.52 -2.61 1.11
N SER A 24 -1.46 -2.66 1.92
CA SER A 24 -0.10 -2.42 1.45
C SER A 24 0.34 -3.46 0.42
N GLU A 25 0.14 -4.75 0.69
CA GLU A 25 0.47 -5.84 -0.24
C GLU A 25 -0.40 -5.81 -1.49
N GLY A 26 -1.71 -5.55 -1.35
CA GLY A 26 -2.64 -5.42 -2.46
C GLY A 26 -2.29 -4.29 -3.43
N SER A 27 -1.73 -3.18 -2.92
CA SER A 27 -1.31 -2.04 -3.75
C SER A 27 -0.27 -2.41 -4.83
N LYS A 28 0.53 -3.47 -4.59
CA LYS A 28 1.56 -3.94 -5.53
C LYS A 28 0.98 -4.54 -6.80
N LEU A 29 -0.26 -5.03 -6.77
CA LEU A 29 -0.97 -5.49 -7.97
C LEU A 29 -1.14 -4.34 -8.98
N GLY A 30 -1.51 -3.15 -8.48
CA GLY A 30 -1.67 -1.94 -9.28
C GLY A 30 -0.35 -1.36 -9.79
N ALA A 31 0.77 -1.63 -9.11
CA ALA A 31 2.09 -1.14 -9.49
C ALA A 31 2.52 -1.59 -10.91
N ALA A 32 2.01 -2.71 -11.40
CA ALA A 32 2.23 -3.18 -12.78
C ALA A 32 1.76 -2.18 -13.85
N PHE A 33 0.70 -1.43 -13.57
CA PHE A 33 0.22 -0.37 -14.47
C PHE A 33 1.05 0.91 -14.32
N LEU A 34 1.48 1.22 -13.09
CA LEU A 34 2.24 2.44 -12.81
C LEU A 34 3.66 2.38 -13.40
N ILE A 35 4.36 1.25 -13.31
CA ILE A 35 5.71 1.12 -13.90
C ILE A 35 5.68 1.35 -15.42
N LYS A 36 4.62 0.89 -16.12
CA LYS A 36 4.45 1.14 -17.56
C LYS A 36 4.34 2.62 -17.90
N ARG A 37 3.67 3.41 -17.04
CA ARG A 37 3.60 4.88 -17.20
C ARG A 37 4.92 5.55 -16.84
N ALA A 38 5.60 5.07 -15.80
CA ALA A 38 6.89 5.61 -15.35
C ALA A 38 7.98 5.48 -16.44
N VAL A 39 7.94 4.42 -17.27
CA VAL A 39 8.82 4.28 -18.44
C VAL A 39 8.67 5.45 -19.42
N GLY A 40 7.44 5.94 -19.64
CA GLY A 40 7.19 7.12 -20.47
C GLY A 40 7.82 8.42 -19.92
N LEU A 41 8.17 8.44 -18.64
CA LEU A 41 8.89 9.54 -17.98
C LEU A 41 10.41 9.31 -17.92
N GLY A 42 10.93 8.27 -18.59
CA GLY A 42 12.35 7.89 -18.54
C GLY A 42 12.77 7.19 -17.24
N LEU A 43 11.82 6.71 -16.44
CA LEU A 43 12.07 6.01 -15.18
C LEU A 43 12.00 4.49 -15.35
N SER A 44 12.70 3.75 -14.50
CA SER A 44 12.77 2.29 -14.53
C SER A 44 12.89 1.69 -13.13
N GLU A 45 12.83 0.37 -13.04
CA GLU A 45 13.10 -0.38 -11.81
C GLU A 45 14.54 -0.23 -11.30
N THR A 46 15.46 0.31 -12.13
CA THR A 46 16.84 0.62 -11.74
C THR A 46 17.10 2.11 -11.58
N PHE A 47 16.14 2.98 -11.92
CA PHE A 47 16.26 4.44 -11.81
C PHE A 47 14.91 5.11 -11.56
N GLY A 48 14.71 5.71 -10.38
CA GLY A 48 13.52 6.49 -10.01
C GLY A 48 12.23 5.70 -9.72
N ALA A 49 12.03 4.51 -10.30
CA ALA A 49 10.81 3.70 -10.13
C ALA A 49 11.07 2.30 -9.53
N ARG A 50 12.15 2.12 -8.77
CA ARG A 50 12.50 0.82 -8.14
C ARG A 50 11.35 0.21 -7.33
N HIS A 51 10.58 1.05 -6.63
CA HIS A 51 9.43 0.64 -5.80
C HIS A 51 8.23 0.10 -6.59
N LEU A 52 8.19 0.29 -7.92
CA LEU A 52 7.15 -0.24 -8.81
C LEU A 52 7.61 -1.51 -9.56
N GLY A 53 8.89 -1.87 -9.43
CA GLY A 53 9.48 -3.05 -10.07
C GLY A 53 8.74 -4.34 -9.75
N GLU A 54 8.85 -5.32 -10.63
CA GLU A 54 8.24 -6.63 -10.38
C GLU A 54 9.01 -7.37 -9.28
N PRO A 55 8.35 -7.84 -8.21
CA PRO A 55 9.03 -8.67 -7.22
C PRO A 55 9.44 -10.02 -7.82
N ALA A 56 10.48 -10.63 -7.25
CA ALA A 56 10.84 -12.01 -7.58
C ALA A 56 9.65 -12.94 -7.32
N GLY A 57 9.35 -13.83 -8.28
CA GLY A 57 8.18 -14.71 -8.24
C GLY A 57 6.89 -14.12 -8.83
N GLY A 58 6.89 -12.82 -9.17
CA GLY A 58 5.76 -12.17 -9.82
C GLY A 58 4.66 -11.72 -8.86
N ARG A 59 3.96 -10.65 -9.25
CA ARG A 59 2.95 -9.99 -8.39
C ARG A 59 1.78 -10.90 -8.03
N ALA A 60 1.29 -11.66 -9.00
CA ALA A 60 0.12 -12.51 -8.82
C ALA A 60 0.37 -13.64 -7.82
N GLU A 61 1.51 -14.33 -7.90
CA GLU A 61 1.84 -15.41 -6.99
C GLU A 61 2.13 -14.89 -5.58
N GLY A 62 2.84 -13.77 -5.46
CA GLY A 62 3.04 -13.09 -4.17
C GLY A 62 1.72 -12.75 -3.48
N TRP A 63 0.77 -12.17 -4.22
CA TRP A 63 -0.56 -11.85 -3.70
C TRP A 63 -1.35 -13.10 -3.28
N LYS A 64 -1.39 -14.13 -4.14
CA LYS A 64 -2.08 -15.39 -3.80
C LYS A 64 -1.51 -16.02 -2.54
N SER A 65 -0.19 -16.05 -2.39
CA SER A 65 0.47 -16.60 -1.20
C SER A 65 0.14 -15.80 0.05
N PHE A 66 0.11 -14.46 -0.05
CA PHE A 66 -0.26 -13.59 1.06
C PHE A 66 -1.72 -13.82 1.49
N VAL A 67 -2.67 -13.76 0.56
CA VAL A 67 -4.10 -13.96 0.85
C VAL A 67 -4.36 -15.34 1.43
N LYS A 68 -3.77 -16.40 0.85
CA LYS A 68 -3.88 -17.76 1.40
C LYS A 68 -3.39 -17.84 2.86
N THR A 69 -2.34 -17.10 3.21
CA THR A 69 -1.82 -17.07 4.58
C THR A 69 -2.79 -16.34 5.50
N LEU A 70 -3.34 -15.21 5.05
CA LEU A 70 -4.30 -14.40 5.81
C LEU A 70 -5.61 -15.17 6.05
N ASP A 71 -6.18 -15.76 5.01
CA ASP A 71 -7.41 -16.56 5.05
C ASP A 71 -7.27 -17.82 5.92
N GLY A 72 -6.04 -18.30 6.12
CA GLY A 72 -5.73 -19.44 6.98
C GLY A 72 -5.68 -19.10 8.47
N LEU A 73 -5.76 -17.83 8.86
CA LEU A 73 -5.77 -17.41 10.26
C LEU A 73 -7.18 -17.53 10.83
N ALA A 74 -7.28 -18.04 12.06
CA ALA A 74 -8.52 -18.01 12.81
C ALA A 74 -8.69 -16.63 13.48
N PHE A 75 -9.81 -15.98 13.21
CA PHE A 75 -10.21 -14.72 13.85
C PHE A 75 -11.47 -14.93 14.69
N THR A 76 -11.54 -14.21 15.79
CA THR A 76 -12.83 -13.91 16.42
C THR A 76 -13.59 -12.89 15.58
N ALA A 77 -14.91 -12.80 15.75
CA ALA A 77 -15.73 -11.80 15.07
C ALA A 77 -15.26 -10.35 15.33
N GLN A 78 -14.69 -10.10 16.52
CA GLN A 78 -14.12 -8.81 16.88
C GLN A 78 -12.83 -8.53 16.10
N GLU A 79 -11.93 -9.50 16.01
CA GLU A 79 -10.69 -9.35 15.23
C GLU A 79 -10.96 -9.19 13.74
N GLU A 80 -11.96 -9.91 13.19
CA GLU A 80 -12.36 -9.76 11.80
C GLU A 80 -12.86 -8.34 11.51
N ALA A 81 -13.71 -7.79 12.38
CA ALA A 81 -14.15 -6.40 12.28
C ALA A 81 -12.98 -5.39 12.42
N GLU A 82 -11.99 -5.68 13.27
CA GLU A 82 -10.78 -4.86 13.41
C GLU A 82 -9.91 -4.88 12.15
N VAL A 83 -9.72 -6.05 11.52
CA VAL A 83 -8.99 -6.19 10.24
C VAL A 83 -9.67 -5.36 9.15
N GLU A 84 -10.99 -5.52 8.99
CA GLU A 84 -11.76 -4.80 7.97
C GLU A 84 -11.69 -3.29 8.17
N LYS A 85 -11.95 -2.81 9.39
CA LYS A 85 -11.85 -1.39 9.73
C LYS A 85 -10.44 -0.86 9.47
N ALA A 86 -9.40 -1.59 9.86
CA ALA A 86 -8.02 -1.16 9.64
C ALA A 86 -7.64 -1.09 8.16
N ALA A 87 -8.20 -1.97 7.31
CA ALA A 87 -8.02 -1.86 5.86
C ALA A 87 -8.65 -0.56 5.31
N VAL A 88 -9.87 -0.21 5.76
CA VAL A 88 -10.49 1.08 5.41
C VAL A 88 -9.65 2.26 5.89
N ASP A 89 -9.17 2.21 7.14
CA ASP A 89 -8.30 3.24 7.72
C ASP A 89 -6.99 3.41 6.94
N ALA A 90 -6.41 2.31 6.42
CA ALA A 90 -5.22 2.33 5.59
C ALA A 90 -5.46 3.01 4.22
N PHE A 91 -6.59 2.75 3.57
CA PHE A 91 -6.98 3.46 2.34
C PHE A 91 -7.17 4.95 2.60
N ASN A 92 -7.92 5.31 3.63
CA ASN A 92 -8.14 6.70 4.01
C ASN A 92 -6.82 7.42 4.31
N ARG A 93 -5.89 6.74 4.99
CA ARG A 93 -4.55 7.27 5.23
C ARG A 93 -3.79 7.53 3.94
N PHE A 94 -3.84 6.63 2.97
CA PHE A 94 -3.18 6.83 1.69
C PHE A 94 -3.74 8.05 0.94
N THR A 95 -5.06 8.27 0.99
CA THR A 95 -5.70 9.48 0.43
C THR A 95 -5.14 10.76 1.06
N VAL A 96 -5.10 10.84 2.40
CA VAL A 96 -4.53 12.01 3.10
C VAL A 96 -3.07 12.26 2.71
N LEU A 97 -2.27 11.19 2.60
CA LEU A 97 -0.87 11.30 2.20
C LEU A 97 -0.72 11.76 0.75
N LEU A 98 -1.61 11.32 -0.15
CA LEU A 98 -1.62 11.73 -1.54
C LEU A 98 -1.97 13.22 -1.66
N GLU A 99 -3.04 13.66 -1.01
CA GLU A 99 -3.45 15.07 -0.98
C GLU A 99 -2.32 15.98 -0.50
N GLN A 100 -1.65 15.58 0.58
CA GLN A 100 -0.50 16.34 1.12
C GLN A 100 0.67 16.38 0.13
N ALA A 101 0.95 15.29 -0.59
CA ALA A 101 2.03 15.24 -1.58
C ALA A 101 1.79 16.23 -2.74
N TYR A 102 0.54 16.37 -3.18
CA TYR A 102 0.18 17.29 -4.26
C TYR A 102 -0.08 18.73 -3.80
N ALA A 103 -0.51 18.96 -2.56
CA ALA A 103 -0.73 20.31 -2.01
C ALA A 103 0.54 21.18 -1.95
N THR A 104 1.72 20.55 -1.93
CA THR A 104 3.01 21.24 -1.93
C THR A 104 3.61 21.43 -3.33
N THR A 105 2.93 20.97 -4.37
CA THR A 105 3.34 21.17 -5.77
C THR A 105 2.73 22.48 -6.26
N PRO A 106 3.52 23.50 -6.67
CA PRO A 106 2.98 24.67 -7.35
C PRO A 106 2.21 24.20 -8.58
N GLU A 107 1.02 24.77 -8.85
CA GLU A 107 0.37 24.56 -10.15
C GLU A 107 1.38 24.87 -11.25
N LEU A 108 1.61 23.89 -12.14
CA LEU A 108 2.40 24.11 -13.34
C LEU A 108 1.68 25.18 -14.16
N ALA A 109 2.21 26.40 -14.12
CA ALA A 109 1.83 27.50 -15.00
C ALA A 109 2.30 27.24 -16.44
#